data_AF-A0A534P5W8-F1
#
_entry.id   AF-A0A534P5W8-F1
#
_cell.length_a   1.000
_cell.length_b   1.000
_cell.length_c   1.000
_cell.angle_alpha   90.00
_cell.angle_beta   90.00
_cell.angle_gamma   90.00
#
_symmetry.space_group_name_H-M   'P 1'
#
loop_
_entity.id
_entity.type
_entity.pdbx_description
1 polymer ?
#
loop_
_entity_poly.entity_id
_entity_poly.type
_entity_poly.pdbx_seq_one_letter_code
_entity_poly.pdbx_strand_id
1 'polypeptide(L)'
;MEATVAGFFAPGEAAPEGATLADPSLEHPMCRFPARFAWLVAAIPIDLARLPPRSCPRFEAFWKKVSARSATLVFSSYYLNNPSSAFGHTFLRLNKEEVTAGGERLDLIDQAVDFAAVTDTSNAILYAFEGLFGFFRGEFSARPYFYKVREYADFESRDLWEYELALDGRKLALLVAHLWELGQTWFDYYYATENCSYQILGALEAADPEADLLSHVGPMTLPADSVKALFRNPRLVRTVRYRPSARTQLAARTKDLSGSELDAVESLADTGDSPGLDGIALDARVRVLDAALDLVDVRHGRDIVVNADAAADALRQKLLERRSAIRVPSAPLAIAPPSLGGPEQGHGSLRLGIGGGASREDGALAVLEGRLALHDLADPPAGFSPRTQIEFFKARLTVADRHRPLHLEDASVVEVTSLNPIDRFERRVSWKMRLGATRVVDSGCNGCVAGLFTVGGGPGFVSANGTFSAALTADADLLGAPDLHGLSGSGFRPGVGPGVLLRLLGGERAALLGTATWRYLPLASPRATYDLGVEGRVHFGGVSLAARWRKAPLAEEVGLSVFWYGR
;
A
#
# COMPACT_ATOMS: atom_id res chain seq x y z
N MET A 1 10.52 35.04 -16.05
CA MET A 1 10.89 35.81 -14.85
C MET A 1 10.33 37.23 -14.88
N GLU A 2 10.61 38.03 -15.91
CA GLU A 2 10.10 39.42 -15.99
C GLU A 2 8.57 39.53 -15.86
N ALA A 3 7.81 38.69 -16.55
CA ALA A 3 6.34 38.68 -16.45
C ALA A 3 5.83 38.37 -15.03
N THR A 4 6.50 37.47 -14.30
CA THR A 4 6.16 37.12 -12.91
C THR A 4 6.41 38.30 -11.98
N VAL A 5 7.58 38.92 -12.10
CA VAL A 5 7.95 40.11 -11.32
C VAL A 5 6.96 41.24 -11.60
N ALA A 6 6.70 41.54 -12.87
CA ALA A 6 5.75 42.58 -13.28
C ALA A 6 4.34 42.34 -12.71
N GLY A 7 3.90 41.08 -12.65
CA GLY A 7 2.61 40.69 -12.06
C GLY A 7 2.48 41.04 -10.57
N PHE A 8 3.58 41.05 -9.80
CA PHE A 8 3.56 41.45 -8.39
C PHE A 8 3.44 42.97 -8.20
N PHE A 9 3.81 43.77 -9.21
CA PHE A 9 3.63 45.24 -9.21
C PHE A 9 2.34 45.68 -9.91
N ALA A 10 1.56 44.75 -10.47
CA ALA A 10 0.34 45.07 -11.19
C ALA A 10 -0.70 45.72 -10.26
N PRO A 11 -1.48 46.72 -10.73
CA PRO A 11 -2.61 47.26 -9.96
C PRO A 11 -3.75 46.23 -9.88
N GLY A 12 -4.44 46.15 -8.74
CA GLY A 12 -5.57 45.24 -8.52
C GLY A 12 -5.78 44.91 -7.04
N GLU A 13 -7.04 44.69 -6.63
CA GLU A 13 -7.38 44.28 -5.26
C GLU A 13 -7.47 42.75 -5.14
N ALA A 14 -7.29 42.23 -3.93
CA ALA A 14 -7.52 40.83 -3.64
C ALA A 14 -9.01 40.51 -3.55
N ALA A 15 -9.39 39.27 -3.87
CA ALA A 15 -10.76 38.84 -3.70
C ALA A 15 -11.13 38.73 -2.20
N PRO A 16 -12.34 39.15 -1.79
CA PRO A 16 -12.79 38.98 -0.41
C PRO A 16 -12.96 37.50 -0.05
N GLU A 17 -12.90 37.17 1.24
CA GLU A 17 -12.87 35.79 1.78
C GLU A 17 -14.00 34.89 1.25
N GLY A 18 -15.21 35.45 1.08
CA GLY A 18 -16.41 34.71 0.64
C GLY A 18 -16.65 34.67 -0.88
N ALA A 19 -15.78 35.27 -1.70
CA ALA A 19 -15.96 35.27 -3.15
C ALA A 19 -15.49 33.96 -3.79
N THR A 20 -16.41 33.20 -4.37
CA THR A 20 -16.08 32.12 -5.31
C THR A 20 -15.71 32.75 -6.65
N LEU A 21 -14.42 32.83 -6.95
CA LEU A 21 -13.98 33.31 -8.26
C LEU A 21 -14.29 32.25 -9.32
N ALA A 22 -15.03 32.63 -10.36
CA ALA A 22 -15.26 31.78 -11.53
C ALA A 22 -13.96 31.48 -12.28
N ASP A 23 -13.00 32.41 -12.23
CA ASP A 23 -11.63 32.23 -12.69
C ASP A 23 -10.63 32.69 -11.60
N PRO A 24 -9.88 31.77 -10.97
CA PRO A 24 -8.81 32.09 -10.02
C PRO A 24 -7.71 32.99 -10.60
N SER A 25 -7.59 33.12 -11.92
CA SER A 25 -6.66 34.05 -12.59
C SER A 25 -6.94 35.52 -12.29
N LEU A 26 -8.15 35.83 -11.82
CA LEU A 26 -8.58 37.17 -11.45
C LEU A 26 -8.09 37.61 -10.07
N GLU A 27 -7.54 36.69 -9.26
CA GLU A 27 -6.91 37.04 -7.98
C GLU A 27 -5.50 37.61 -8.20
N HIS A 28 -5.15 38.63 -7.41
CA HIS A 28 -3.83 39.25 -7.50
C HIS A 28 -2.70 38.21 -7.35
N PRO A 29 -1.65 38.23 -8.20
CA PRO A 29 -0.62 37.20 -8.21
C PRO A 29 0.08 36.96 -6.86
N MET A 30 0.24 37.98 -6.02
CA MET A 30 0.79 37.83 -4.66
C MET A 30 -0.10 37.01 -3.72
N CYS A 31 -1.43 37.03 -3.90
CA CYS A 31 -2.37 36.26 -3.09
C CYS A 31 -2.59 34.86 -3.64
N ARG A 32 -2.48 34.71 -4.97
CA ARG A 32 -2.54 33.41 -5.64
C ARG A 32 -1.26 32.60 -5.47
N PHE A 33 -0.10 33.26 -5.52
CA PHE A 33 1.22 32.63 -5.47
C PHE A 33 2.12 33.15 -4.32
N PRO A 34 1.68 33.01 -3.05
CA PRO A 34 2.43 33.49 -1.89
C PRO A 34 3.77 32.77 -1.68
N ALA A 35 3.89 31.49 -2.01
CA ALA A 35 5.15 30.75 -1.88
C ALA A 35 6.17 31.19 -2.93
N ARG A 36 5.75 31.36 -4.20
CA ARG A 36 6.62 31.90 -5.24
C ARG A 36 7.06 33.32 -4.93
N PHE A 37 6.17 34.15 -4.39
CA PHE A 37 6.52 35.49 -3.93
C PHE A 37 7.56 35.45 -2.81
N ALA A 38 7.33 34.64 -1.77
CA ALA A 38 8.27 34.49 -0.65
C ALA A 38 9.64 33.98 -1.11
N TRP A 39 9.67 32.97 -1.97
CA TRP A 39 10.89 32.44 -2.57
C TRP A 39 11.63 33.52 -3.38
N LEU A 40 10.91 34.28 -4.21
CA LEU A 40 11.52 35.32 -5.05
C LEU A 40 12.15 36.44 -4.21
N VAL A 41 11.44 36.90 -3.18
CA VAL A 41 11.96 37.92 -2.24
C VAL A 41 13.21 37.43 -1.51
N ALA A 42 13.30 36.12 -1.21
CA ALA A 42 14.49 35.53 -0.62
C ALA A 42 15.65 35.36 -1.62
N ALA A 43 15.34 35.07 -2.89
CA ALA A 43 16.31 34.78 -3.93
C ALA A 43 16.95 36.04 -4.56
N ILE A 44 16.22 37.16 -4.60
CA ILE A 44 16.71 38.42 -5.18
C ILE A 44 16.41 39.63 -4.29
N PRO A 45 17.27 40.66 -4.27
CA PRO A 45 17.08 41.86 -3.45
C PRO A 45 15.97 42.75 -4.04
N ILE A 46 14.72 42.50 -3.66
CA ILE A 46 13.58 43.34 -4.00
C ILE A 46 13.38 44.38 -2.89
N ASP A 47 13.28 45.65 -3.27
CA ASP A 47 12.85 46.71 -2.36
C ASP A 47 11.34 46.60 -2.10
N LEU A 48 10.98 45.96 -0.98
CA LEU A 48 9.61 45.75 -0.56
C LEU A 48 8.84 47.05 -0.32
N ALA A 49 9.52 48.18 -0.05
CA ALA A 49 8.86 49.47 0.14
C ALA A 49 8.22 50.00 -1.15
N ARG A 50 8.66 49.48 -2.31
CA ARG A 50 8.09 49.81 -3.62
C ARG A 50 6.88 48.95 -3.99
N LEU A 51 6.58 47.91 -3.20
CA LEU A 51 5.39 47.09 -3.38
C LEU A 51 4.22 47.73 -2.62
N PRO A 52 3.06 47.92 -3.27
CA PRO A 52 1.87 48.36 -2.56
C PRO A 52 1.53 47.37 -1.43
N PRO A 53 1.17 47.82 -0.22
CA PRO A 53 0.64 46.93 0.80
C PRO A 53 -0.63 46.24 0.28
N ARG A 54 -0.71 44.92 0.46
CA ARG A 54 -1.84 44.09 -0.01
C ARG A 54 -2.31 43.21 1.14
N SER A 55 -3.63 43.13 1.33
CA SER A 55 -4.26 42.07 2.12
C SER A 55 -4.71 40.95 1.19
N CYS A 56 -4.61 39.70 1.64
CA CYS A 56 -5.02 38.52 0.89
C CYS A 56 -6.04 37.71 1.71
N PRO A 57 -7.30 38.17 1.85
CA PRO A 57 -8.26 37.61 2.82
C PRO A 57 -8.47 36.10 2.70
N ARG A 58 -8.54 35.57 1.46
CA ARG A 58 -8.71 34.13 1.22
C ARG A 58 -7.50 33.31 1.69
N PHE A 59 -6.29 33.76 1.36
CA PHE A 59 -5.06 33.12 1.81
C PHE A 59 -4.90 33.23 3.33
N GLU A 60 -5.19 34.40 3.92
CA GLU A 60 -5.15 34.62 5.36
C GLU A 60 -6.13 33.68 6.10
N ALA A 61 -7.33 33.48 5.56
CA ALA A 61 -8.32 32.54 6.10
C ALA A 61 -7.83 31.08 6.01
N PHE A 62 -7.27 30.68 4.86
CA PHE A 62 -6.65 29.36 4.72
C PHE A 62 -5.51 29.16 5.72
N TRP A 63 -4.61 30.13 5.82
CA TRP A 63 -3.47 30.12 6.73
C TRP A 63 -3.91 29.96 8.17
N LYS A 64 -4.93 30.72 8.60
CA LYS A 64 -5.52 30.60 9.94
C LYS A 64 -6.23 29.27 10.16
N LYS A 65 -6.95 28.74 9.15
CA LYS A 65 -7.62 27.44 9.26
C LYS A 65 -6.63 26.29 9.44
N VAL A 66 -5.51 26.35 8.71
CA VAL A 66 -4.43 25.36 8.78
C VAL A 66 -3.63 25.50 10.07
N SER A 67 -3.15 26.71 10.40
CA SER A 67 -2.37 27.02 11.61
C SER A 67 -1.31 25.96 11.95
N ALA A 68 -0.54 25.51 10.96
CA ALA A 68 0.41 24.41 11.12
C ALA A 68 1.61 24.82 11.99
N ARG A 69 1.96 23.98 12.96
CA ARG A 69 3.17 24.06 13.79
C ARG A 69 4.20 22.98 13.46
N SER A 70 3.77 21.87 12.87
CA SER A 70 4.63 20.84 12.29
C SER A 70 3.95 20.14 11.12
N ALA A 71 4.69 19.32 10.40
CA ALA A 71 4.17 18.47 9.33
C ALA A 71 4.59 17.01 9.57
N THR A 72 3.70 16.08 9.25
CA THR A 72 3.92 14.64 9.33
C THR A 72 3.64 14.02 7.97
N LEU A 73 4.55 13.23 7.41
CA LEU A 73 4.22 12.35 6.28
C LEU A 73 3.54 11.10 6.85
N VAL A 74 2.36 10.75 6.36
CA VAL A 74 1.62 9.54 6.78
C VAL A 74 1.64 8.54 5.64
N PHE A 75 1.99 7.29 5.95
CA PHE A 75 1.91 6.15 5.04
C PHE A 75 0.85 5.15 5.52
N SER A 76 -0.07 4.78 4.64
CA SER A 76 -1.02 3.69 4.88
C SER A 76 -0.55 2.39 4.25
N SER A 77 -0.46 1.30 5.03
CA SER A 77 0.04 -0.02 4.60
C SER A 77 -0.78 -0.64 3.46
N TYR A 78 -0.25 -1.49 2.59
CA TYR A 78 -0.96 -2.11 1.44
C TYR A 78 -2.36 -2.70 1.75
N TYR A 79 -3.33 -2.51 0.83
CA TYR A 79 -4.66 -3.14 0.93
C TYR A 79 -5.10 -3.79 -0.38
N LEU A 80 -4.88 -5.10 -0.48
CA LEU A 80 -5.06 -5.87 -1.71
C LEU A 80 -6.51 -6.04 -2.17
N ASN A 81 -7.47 -5.91 -1.26
CA ASN A 81 -8.89 -6.13 -1.59
C ASN A 81 -9.52 -4.90 -2.27
N ASN A 82 -8.76 -3.82 -2.48
CA ASN A 82 -9.17 -2.66 -3.24
C ASN A 82 -8.04 -2.26 -4.23
N PRO A 83 -8.23 -2.40 -5.55
CA PRO A 83 -7.20 -2.12 -6.55
C PRO A 83 -6.59 -0.72 -6.46
N SER A 84 -7.37 0.31 -6.15
CA SER A 84 -6.88 1.69 -6.05
C SER A 84 -5.99 1.94 -4.81
N SER A 85 -6.02 1.03 -3.82
CA SER A 85 -5.30 1.12 -2.54
C SER A 85 -4.19 0.06 -2.39
N ALA A 86 -4.01 -0.80 -3.41
CA ALA A 86 -3.16 -1.98 -3.34
C ALA A 86 -1.68 -1.67 -3.03
N PHE A 87 -1.20 -0.50 -3.43
CA PHE A 87 0.21 -0.09 -3.35
C PHE A 87 0.61 0.70 -2.11
N GLY A 88 -0.33 0.95 -1.20
CA GLY A 88 -0.11 1.98 -0.18
C GLY A 88 -0.68 3.33 -0.62
N HIS A 89 -0.60 4.31 0.28
CA HIS A 89 -0.86 5.72 -0.04
C HIS A 89 -0.01 6.57 0.89
N THR A 90 0.49 7.71 0.41
CA THR A 90 1.14 8.72 1.23
C THR A 90 0.46 10.07 1.11
N PHE A 91 0.35 10.75 2.24
CA PHE A 91 -0.25 12.08 2.35
C PHE A 91 0.38 12.85 3.50
N LEU A 92 0.18 14.17 3.55
CA LEU A 92 0.69 15.02 4.62
C LEU A 92 -0.38 15.27 5.68
N ARG A 93 0.02 15.31 6.95
CA ARG A 93 -0.77 15.88 8.04
C ARG A 93 -0.09 17.14 8.55
N LEU A 94 -0.80 18.26 8.50
CA LEU A 94 -0.39 19.55 9.04
C LEU A 94 -0.93 19.68 10.47
N ASN A 95 -0.01 19.65 11.44
CA ASN A 95 -0.34 19.58 12.86
C ASN A 95 -0.59 20.96 13.45
N LYS A 96 -1.67 21.14 14.22
CA LYS A 96 -2.00 22.43 14.86
C LYS A 96 -1.30 22.69 16.20
N GLU A 97 -1.02 21.63 16.94
CA GLU A 97 -0.32 21.69 18.22
C GLU A 97 0.91 20.79 18.21
N GLU A 98 1.94 21.17 18.97
CA GLU A 98 3.00 20.22 19.32
C GLU A 98 2.37 19.15 20.20
N VAL A 99 2.44 17.91 19.73
CA VAL A 99 1.87 16.73 20.40
C VAL A 99 2.28 16.73 21.88
N THR A 100 1.35 17.11 22.76
CA THR A 100 1.60 17.01 24.19
C THR A 100 1.72 15.53 24.54
N ALA A 101 2.69 15.19 25.39
CA ALA A 101 2.98 13.84 25.86
C ALA A 101 1.84 13.21 26.71
N GLY A 102 0.62 13.78 26.66
CA GLY A 102 -0.53 13.48 27.53
C GLY A 102 -1.76 12.85 26.85
N GLY A 103 -1.75 12.57 25.55
CA GLY A 103 -2.70 11.61 24.95
C GLY A 103 -4.14 12.09 24.70
N GLU A 104 -4.41 13.40 24.64
CA GLU A 104 -5.69 13.85 24.06
C GLU A 104 -5.64 13.83 22.52
N ARG A 105 -6.70 13.28 21.88
CA ARG A 105 -6.86 13.07 20.43
C ARG A 105 -7.10 14.39 19.65
N LEU A 106 -6.24 15.38 19.84
CA LEU A 106 -6.28 16.64 19.06
C LEU A 106 -5.73 16.45 17.64
N ASP A 107 -5.06 15.32 17.35
CA ASP A 107 -4.57 15.00 16.01
C ASP A 107 -5.69 14.81 14.97
N LEU A 108 -6.87 14.36 15.40
CA LEU A 108 -8.01 14.12 14.51
C LEU A 108 -8.58 15.39 13.85
N ILE A 109 -8.35 16.56 14.46
CA ILE A 109 -8.77 17.86 13.91
C ILE A 109 -7.68 18.56 13.09
N ASP A 110 -6.50 17.95 12.98
CA ASP A 110 -5.44 18.39 12.07
C ASP A 110 -5.92 18.34 10.61
N GLN A 111 -5.17 18.98 9.70
CA GLN A 111 -5.48 18.96 8.28
C GLN A 111 -4.65 17.89 7.57
N ALA A 112 -5.31 16.92 6.95
CA ALA A 112 -4.72 16.00 5.99
C ALA A 112 -4.72 16.64 4.59
N VAL A 113 -3.58 16.59 3.91
CA VAL A 113 -3.40 17.05 2.55
C VAL A 113 -2.97 15.87 1.69
N ASP A 114 -3.83 15.46 0.77
CA ASP A 114 -3.61 14.38 -0.18
C ASP A 114 -3.60 14.89 -1.63
N PHE A 115 -3.04 14.08 -2.52
CA PHE A 115 -3.12 14.27 -3.96
C PHE A 115 -3.75 13.03 -4.58
N ALA A 116 -4.84 13.19 -5.33
CA ALA A 116 -5.62 12.08 -5.84
C ALA A 116 -6.15 12.37 -7.25
N ALA A 117 -6.37 11.29 -8.02
CA ALA A 117 -7.04 11.35 -9.31
C ALA A 117 -8.53 11.64 -9.14
N VAL A 118 -9.05 12.58 -9.91
CA VAL A 118 -10.49 12.82 -10.11
C VAL A 118 -10.95 11.89 -11.23
N THR A 119 -11.70 10.86 -10.85
CA THR A 119 -12.16 9.81 -11.76
C THR A 119 -13.51 10.18 -12.36
N ASP A 120 -13.63 10.17 -13.68
CA ASP A 120 -14.85 10.50 -14.43
C ASP A 120 -15.48 9.28 -15.12
N THR A 121 -14.90 8.09 -14.94
CA THR A 121 -15.36 6.82 -15.52
C THR A 121 -15.63 5.74 -14.48
N SER A 122 -16.65 4.92 -14.74
CA SER A 122 -16.94 3.69 -13.99
C SER A 122 -16.53 2.41 -14.73
N ASN A 123 -15.98 2.52 -15.95
CA ASN A 123 -15.55 1.37 -16.74
C ASN A 123 -14.14 0.94 -16.31
N ALA A 124 -13.98 -0.27 -15.79
CA ALA A 124 -12.72 -0.76 -15.23
C ALA A 124 -11.55 -0.82 -16.24
N ILE A 125 -11.81 -1.10 -17.51
CA ILE A 125 -10.77 -1.14 -18.55
C ILE A 125 -10.31 0.28 -18.88
N LEU A 126 -11.27 1.18 -19.10
CA LEU A 126 -10.97 2.59 -19.37
C LEU A 126 -10.25 3.23 -18.17
N TYR A 127 -10.70 2.93 -16.96
CA TYR A 127 -10.07 3.36 -15.72
C TYR A 127 -8.60 2.93 -15.61
N ALA A 128 -8.31 1.65 -15.90
CA ALA A 128 -6.95 1.14 -15.88
C ALA A 128 -6.07 1.79 -16.96
N PHE A 129 -6.62 2.02 -18.15
CA PHE A 129 -5.94 2.70 -19.24
C PHE A 129 -5.65 4.17 -18.90
N GLU A 130 -6.65 4.93 -18.47
CA GLU A 130 -6.52 6.35 -18.13
C GLU A 130 -5.53 6.57 -16.99
N GLY A 131 -5.56 5.74 -15.95
CA GLY A 131 -4.61 5.81 -14.85
C GLY A 131 -3.17 5.45 -15.22
N LEU A 132 -2.98 4.48 -16.13
CA LEU A 132 -1.64 4.09 -16.59
C LEU A 132 -1.01 5.18 -17.48
N PHE A 133 -1.79 5.85 -18.30
CA PHE A 133 -1.32 6.81 -19.30
C PHE A 133 -1.46 8.28 -18.90
N GLY A 134 -1.94 8.59 -17.69
CA GLY A 134 -1.97 9.97 -17.18
C GLY A 134 -3.18 10.79 -17.59
N PHE A 135 -4.25 10.17 -18.05
CA PHE A 135 -5.43 10.90 -18.55
C PHE A 135 -6.36 11.41 -17.44
N PHE A 136 -6.13 11.00 -16.19
CA PHE A 136 -6.86 11.55 -15.06
C PHE A 136 -6.29 12.89 -14.60
N ARG A 137 -7.18 13.81 -14.23
CA ARG A 137 -6.81 15.04 -13.54
C ARG A 137 -6.50 14.72 -12.08
N GLY A 138 -5.27 14.98 -11.64
CA GLY A 138 -4.84 14.91 -10.26
C GLY A 138 -4.96 16.25 -9.56
N GLU A 139 -5.52 16.27 -8.36
CA GLU A 139 -5.76 17.49 -7.59
C GLU A 139 -5.32 17.33 -6.13
N PHE A 140 -4.79 18.42 -5.55
CA PHE A 140 -4.51 18.49 -4.11
C PHE A 140 -5.79 18.80 -3.35
N SER A 141 -6.01 18.07 -2.26
CA SER A 141 -7.20 18.18 -1.43
C SER A 141 -6.79 18.31 0.03
N ALA A 142 -7.46 19.19 0.78
CA ALA A 142 -7.22 19.39 2.21
C ALA A 142 -8.50 19.09 3.00
N ARG A 143 -8.46 18.07 3.87
CA ARG A 143 -9.60 17.61 4.67
C ARG A 143 -9.18 17.36 6.12
N PRO A 144 -10.09 17.42 7.10
CA PRO A 144 -9.78 17.01 8.47
C PRO A 144 -9.21 15.57 8.52
N TYR A 145 -8.16 15.37 9.32
CA TYR A 145 -7.40 14.12 9.37
C TYR A 145 -8.25 12.91 9.78
N PHE A 146 -9.27 13.11 10.62
CA PHE A 146 -10.18 12.01 11.01
C PHE A 146 -10.86 11.31 9.83
N TYR A 147 -11.11 12.01 8.70
CA TYR A 147 -11.68 11.34 7.52
C TYR A 147 -10.71 10.31 6.93
N LYS A 148 -9.41 10.61 6.90
CA LYS A 148 -8.37 9.68 6.40
C LYS A 148 -8.10 8.53 7.38
N VAL A 149 -8.19 8.79 8.69
CA VAL A 149 -8.15 7.72 9.69
C VAL A 149 -9.34 6.78 9.51
N ARG A 150 -10.56 7.32 9.37
CA ARG A 150 -11.76 6.52 9.11
C ARG A 150 -11.67 5.72 7.82
N GLU A 151 -11.14 6.31 6.75
CA GLU A 151 -10.94 5.64 5.47
C GLU A 151 -9.93 4.49 5.59
N TYR A 152 -8.72 4.75 6.08
CA TYR A 152 -7.65 3.76 6.03
C TYR A 152 -7.60 2.84 7.24
N ALA A 153 -7.66 3.38 8.46
CA ALA A 153 -7.46 2.59 9.68
C ALA A 153 -8.73 1.87 10.13
N ASP A 154 -9.90 2.50 9.95
CA ASP A 154 -11.18 1.94 10.36
C ASP A 154 -11.81 1.12 9.23
N PHE A 155 -12.10 1.73 8.07
CA PHE A 155 -12.72 1.06 6.92
C PHE A 155 -11.80 0.02 6.27
N GLU A 156 -10.62 0.41 5.79
CA GLU A 156 -9.72 -0.54 5.10
C GLU A 156 -8.93 -1.43 6.08
N SER A 157 -8.99 -1.13 7.39
CA SER A 157 -8.24 -1.83 8.45
C SER A 157 -6.73 -1.90 8.16
N ARG A 158 -6.15 -0.75 7.81
CA ARG A 158 -4.73 -0.57 7.46
C ARG A 158 -3.99 0.10 8.60
N ASP A 159 -2.82 -0.42 8.91
CA ASP A 159 -1.96 0.26 9.87
C ASP A 159 -1.36 1.52 9.23
N LEU A 160 -1.20 2.57 10.04
CA LEU A 160 -0.61 3.83 9.60
C LEU A 160 0.76 4.03 10.26
N TRP A 161 1.71 4.49 9.45
CA TRP A 161 3.02 4.95 9.90
C TRP A 161 3.12 6.45 9.70
N GLU A 162 3.46 7.16 10.77
CA GLU A 162 3.51 8.62 10.82
C GLU A 162 4.97 9.06 11.03
N TYR A 163 5.51 9.82 10.07
CA TYR A 163 6.88 10.32 10.05
C TYR A 163 6.86 11.83 10.26
N GLU A 164 7.09 12.24 11.50
CA GLU A 164 7.09 13.64 11.89
C GLU A 164 8.34 14.33 11.33
N LEU A 165 8.17 15.38 10.53
CA LEU A 165 9.25 16.02 9.79
C LEU A 165 9.92 17.13 10.61
N ALA A 166 11.24 17.22 10.54
CA ALA A 166 12.06 18.23 11.20
C ALA A 166 12.18 19.52 10.35
N LEU A 167 11.03 20.12 10.02
CA LEU A 167 10.98 21.39 9.29
C LEU A 167 11.10 22.58 10.25
N ASP A 168 11.98 23.52 9.93
CA ASP A 168 12.00 24.81 10.63
C ASP A 168 10.78 25.67 10.27
N GLY A 169 10.53 26.73 11.03
CA GLY A 169 9.34 27.58 10.83
C GLY A 169 9.25 28.23 9.44
N ARG A 170 10.39 28.51 8.80
CA ARG A 170 10.44 29.09 7.45
C ARG A 170 10.11 28.03 6.39
N LYS A 171 10.69 26.83 6.50
CA LYS A 171 10.39 25.69 5.62
C LYS A 171 8.92 25.29 5.73
N LEU A 172 8.39 25.19 6.95
CA LEU A 172 6.98 24.90 7.19
C LEU A 172 6.05 25.99 6.61
N ALA A 173 6.40 27.26 6.81
CA ALA A 173 5.64 28.38 6.24
C ALA A 173 5.61 28.32 4.71
N LEU A 174 6.75 28.04 4.08
CA LEU A 174 6.85 27.90 2.63
C LEU A 174 6.04 26.70 2.11
N LEU A 175 6.08 25.56 2.82
CA LEU A 175 5.27 24.38 2.49
C LEU A 175 3.77 24.71 2.51
N VAL A 176 3.28 25.32 3.60
CA VAL A 176 1.84 25.68 3.73
C VAL A 176 1.43 26.67 2.65
N ALA A 177 2.27 27.68 2.38
CA ALA A 177 2.01 28.63 1.30
C ALA A 177 2.00 27.95 -0.07
N HIS A 178 2.86 26.95 -0.30
CA HIS A 178 2.93 26.25 -1.57
C HIS A 178 1.72 25.31 -1.78
N LEU A 179 1.27 24.62 -0.74
CA LEU A 179 0.05 23.81 -0.78
C LEU A 179 -1.19 24.65 -1.13
N TRP A 180 -1.24 25.93 -0.73
CA TRP A 180 -2.27 26.86 -1.18
C TRP A 180 -2.22 27.12 -2.70
N GLU A 181 -1.03 27.27 -3.28
CA GLU A 181 -0.88 27.42 -4.74
C GLU A 181 -1.30 26.15 -5.47
N LEU A 182 -0.87 24.99 -4.96
CA LEU A 182 -1.12 23.67 -5.54
C LEU A 182 -2.60 23.29 -5.50
N GLY A 183 -3.34 23.70 -4.47
CA GLY A 183 -4.79 23.49 -4.37
C GLY A 183 -5.63 24.30 -5.36
N GLN A 184 -5.01 25.17 -6.17
CA GLN A 184 -5.69 25.99 -7.18
C GLN A 184 -5.36 25.57 -8.61
N THR A 185 -4.75 24.40 -8.78
CA THR A 185 -4.38 23.85 -10.08
C THR A 185 -4.55 22.32 -10.07
N TRP A 186 -4.31 21.71 -11.21
CA TRP A 186 -4.38 20.26 -11.41
C TRP A 186 -3.19 19.82 -12.27
N PHE A 187 -2.84 18.55 -12.17
CA PHE A 187 -1.74 17.92 -12.91
C PHE A 187 -2.24 16.63 -13.56
N ASP A 188 -1.56 16.14 -14.58
CA ASP A 188 -1.81 14.80 -15.12
C ASP A 188 -1.45 13.75 -14.06
N TYR A 189 -2.34 12.80 -13.78
CA TYR A 189 -2.14 11.80 -12.73
C TYR A 189 -1.67 10.48 -13.34
N TYR A 190 -0.38 10.17 -13.20
CA TYR A 190 0.23 8.91 -13.65
C TYR A 190 0.36 7.91 -12.50
N TYR A 191 -0.27 6.73 -12.60
CA TYR A 191 -0.25 5.72 -11.53
C TYR A 191 1.16 5.26 -11.15
N ALA A 192 2.03 5.08 -12.15
CA ALA A 192 3.36 4.53 -11.95
C ALA A 192 4.39 5.59 -11.52
N THR A 193 4.27 6.84 -11.96
CA THR A 193 5.32 7.87 -11.84
C THR A 193 4.87 9.06 -11.00
N GLU A 194 4.08 9.96 -11.58
CA GLU A 194 3.68 11.26 -11.01
C GLU A 194 2.38 11.13 -10.20
N ASN A 195 2.35 10.16 -9.29
CA ASN A 195 1.20 9.88 -8.42
C ASN A 195 1.23 10.69 -7.12
N CYS A 196 0.32 10.34 -6.18
CA CYS A 196 0.22 10.93 -4.84
C CYS A 196 1.57 11.13 -4.13
N SER A 197 2.43 10.11 -4.17
CA SER A 197 3.70 10.11 -3.48
C SER A 197 4.69 11.07 -4.11
N TYR A 198 4.76 11.10 -5.45
CA TYR A 198 5.63 12.01 -6.19
C TYR A 198 5.26 13.48 -5.92
N GLN A 199 3.97 13.81 -6.03
CA GLN A 199 3.52 15.19 -5.84
C GLN A 199 3.70 15.68 -4.39
N ILE A 200 3.52 14.80 -3.41
CA ILE A 200 3.78 15.12 -2.00
C ILE A 200 5.27 15.34 -1.74
N LEU A 201 6.15 14.49 -2.28
CA LEU A 201 7.60 14.70 -2.19
C LEU A 201 8.02 15.99 -2.89
N GLY A 202 7.46 16.29 -4.06
CA GLY A 202 7.73 17.54 -4.78
C GLY A 202 7.31 18.78 -3.99
N ALA A 203 6.16 18.74 -3.32
CA ALA A 203 5.72 19.82 -2.45
C ALA A 203 6.65 20.01 -1.24
N LEU A 204 7.15 18.91 -0.66
CA LEU A 204 8.13 18.94 0.44
C LEU A 204 9.49 19.48 -0.02
N GLU A 205 10.01 19.00 -1.14
CA GLU A 205 11.29 19.42 -1.70
C GLU A 205 11.26 20.89 -2.15
N ALA A 206 10.13 21.38 -2.68
CA ALA A 206 9.97 22.80 -2.97
C ALA A 206 10.13 23.69 -1.72
N ALA A 207 9.75 23.17 -0.55
CA ALA A 207 9.91 23.86 0.74
C ALA A 207 11.29 23.65 1.37
N ASP A 208 11.94 22.52 1.08
CA ASP A 208 13.29 22.18 1.52
C ASP A 208 14.13 21.57 0.38
N PRO A 209 14.69 22.40 -0.54
CA PRO A 209 15.41 21.89 -1.70
C PRO A 209 16.68 21.10 -1.35
N GLU A 210 17.23 21.29 -0.14
CA GLU A 210 18.39 20.55 0.34
C GLU A 210 18.07 19.07 0.63
N ALA A 211 16.79 18.71 0.75
CA ALA A 211 16.37 17.35 1.02
C ALA A 211 16.45 16.41 -0.20
N ASP A 212 16.50 16.94 -1.43
CA ASP A 212 16.70 16.17 -2.67
C ASP A 212 15.89 14.84 -2.72
N LEU A 213 14.60 14.92 -2.40
CA LEU A 213 13.71 13.78 -2.19
C LEU A 213 13.35 13.06 -3.49
N LEU A 214 13.10 13.82 -4.56
CA LEU A 214 12.68 13.28 -5.85
C LEU A 214 13.82 12.55 -6.57
N SER A 215 15.08 12.89 -6.30
CA SER A 215 16.22 12.14 -6.87
C SER A 215 16.36 10.73 -6.28
N HIS A 216 15.70 10.47 -5.15
CA HIS A 216 15.76 9.21 -4.42
C HIS A 216 14.58 8.27 -4.71
N VAL A 217 13.66 8.64 -5.60
CA VAL A 217 12.63 7.73 -6.09
C VAL A 217 13.01 7.15 -7.46
N GLY A 218 12.68 5.88 -7.67
CA GLY A 218 13.02 5.16 -8.90
C GLY A 218 12.14 5.54 -10.10
N PRO A 219 12.24 4.79 -11.22
CA PRO A 219 11.41 5.00 -12.41
C PRO A 219 9.91 4.76 -12.17
N MET A 220 9.56 4.13 -11.05
CA MET A 220 8.19 4.11 -10.53
C MET A 220 8.19 4.62 -9.10
N THR A 221 7.26 5.52 -8.78
CA THR A 221 7.16 6.13 -7.45
C THR A 221 6.18 5.35 -6.61
N LEU A 222 6.65 4.37 -5.85
CA LEU A 222 5.78 3.64 -4.94
C LEU A 222 5.67 4.38 -3.60
N PRO A 223 4.49 4.36 -2.94
CA PRO A 223 4.30 5.03 -1.65
C PRO A 223 5.34 4.68 -0.59
N ALA A 224 5.76 3.41 -0.51
CA ALA A 224 6.82 3.01 0.43
C ALA A 224 8.20 3.59 0.07
N ASP A 225 8.49 3.78 -1.22
CA ASP A 225 9.75 4.38 -1.66
C ASP A 225 9.81 5.87 -1.28
N SER A 226 8.66 6.56 -1.23
CA SER A 226 8.61 7.94 -0.71
C SER A 226 8.96 8.04 0.77
N VAL A 227 8.63 7.02 1.58
CA VAL A 227 9.08 6.95 2.97
C VAL A 227 10.59 6.71 3.02
N LYS A 228 11.13 5.76 2.24
CA LYS A 228 12.57 5.48 2.20
C LYS A 228 13.38 6.70 1.78
N ALA A 229 12.86 7.53 0.86
CA ALA A 229 13.47 8.78 0.44
C ALA A 229 13.66 9.77 1.62
N LEU A 230 12.71 9.82 2.57
CA LEU A 230 12.88 10.63 3.79
C LEU A 230 14.11 10.20 4.61
N PHE A 231 14.35 8.89 4.70
CA PHE A 231 15.46 8.32 5.48
C PHE A 231 16.81 8.38 4.77
N ARG A 232 16.85 8.78 3.49
CA ARG A 232 18.10 9.20 2.83
C ARG A 232 18.63 10.53 3.41
N ASN A 233 17.77 11.26 4.11
CA ASN A 233 18.09 12.48 4.85
C ASN A 233 18.05 12.21 6.37
N PRO A 234 19.18 11.89 7.03
CA PRO A 234 19.19 11.44 8.43
C PRO A 234 18.59 12.42 9.45
N ARG A 235 18.41 13.69 9.08
CA ARG A 235 17.87 14.74 9.94
C ARG A 235 16.43 15.14 9.60
N LEU A 236 15.84 14.60 8.54
CA LEU A 236 14.52 15.04 8.07
C LEU A 236 13.38 14.45 8.91
N VAL A 237 13.54 13.24 9.44
CA VAL A 237 12.52 12.60 10.29
C VAL A 237 12.88 12.79 11.77
N ARG A 238 12.02 13.49 12.51
CA ARG A 238 12.13 13.73 13.96
C ARG A 238 11.67 12.53 14.77
N THR A 239 10.53 11.93 14.41
CA THR A 239 9.92 10.84 15.17
C THR A 239 9.07 9.96 14.26
N VAL A 240 9.06 8.66 14.52
CA VAL A 240 8.19 7.69 13.85
C VAL A 240 7.13 7.23 14.84
N ARG A 241 5.85 7.25 14.45
CA ARG A 241 4.73 6.74 15.25
C ARG A 241 3.97 5.70 14.45
N TYR A 242 3.56 4.64 15.14
CA TYR A 242 2.73 3.58 14.58
C TYR A 242 1.31 3.69 15.14
N ARG A 243 0.33 3.70 14.25
CA ARG A 243 -1.09 3.72 14.59
C ARG A 243 -1.72 2.39 14.12
N PRO A 244 -2.13 1.51 15.06
CA PRO A 244 -2.67 0.21 14.73
C PRO A 244 -4.08 0.33 14.12
N SER A 245 -4.36 -0.48 13.10
CA SER A 245 -5.68 -0.65 12.51
C SER A 245 -6.70 -1.24 13.48
N ALA A 246 -7.98 -1.14 13.13
CA ALA A 246 -9.06 -1.81 13.88
C ALA A 246 -8.80 -3.33 14.05
N ARG A 247 -8.28 -3.99 13.00
CA ARG A 247 -7.89 -5.42 13.07
C ARG A 247 -6.76 -5.68 14.04
N THR A 248 -5.71 -4.87 14.02
CA THR A 248 -4.58 -5.01 14.95
C THR A 248 -5.04 -4.79 16.40
N GLN A 249 -5.96 -3.85 16.63
CA GLN A 249 -6.57 -3.61 17.94
C GLN A 249 -7.42 -4.79 18.41
N LEU A 250 -8.30 -5.32 17.55
CA LEU A 250 -9.12 -6.51 17.83
C LEU A 250 -8.25 -7.71 18.20
N ALA A 251 -7.20 -7.99 17.42
CA ALA A 251 -6.28 -9.10 17.68
C ALA A 251 -5.58 -8.95 19.04
N ALA A 252 -5.18 -7.73 19.40
CA ALA A 252 -4.55 -7.45 20.70
C ALA A 252 -5.54 -7.65 21.86
N ARG A 253 -6.79 -7.16 21.74
CA ARG A 253 -7.80 -7.28 22.81
C ARG A 253 -8.30 -8.70 23.02
N THR A 254 -8.34 -9.50 21.96
CA THR A 254 -8.90 -10.87 22.01
C THR A 254 -7.88 -11.93 22.41
N LYS A 255 -6.58 -11.61 22.35
CA LYS A 255 -5.48 -12.54 22.64
C LYS A 255 -5.59 -13.25 24.00
N ASP A 256 -5.97 -12.52 25.04
CA ASP A 256 -6.00 -12.99 26.43
C ASP A 256 -7.44 -13.17 26.96
N LEU A 257 -8.42 -13.32 26.07
CA LEU A 257 -9.80 -13.63 26.43
C LEU A 257 -10.01 -15.15 26.54
N SER A 258 -10.82 -15.56 27.51
CA SER A 258 -11.24 -16.95 27.66
C SER A 258 -12.22 -17.36 26.55
N GLY A 259 -12.43 -18.67 26.36
CA GLY A 259 -13.40 -19.17 25.36
C GLY A 259 -14.80 -18.57 25.52
N SER A 260 -15.31 -18.48 26.75
CA SER A 260 -16.61 -17.87 27.03
C SER A 260 -16.64 -16.35 26.83
N GLU A 261 -15.52 -15.66 27.06
CA GLU A 261 -15.40 -14.23 26.76
C GLU A 261 -15.39 -14.00 25.24
N LEU A 262 -14.71 -14.85 24.47
CA LEU A 262 -14.72 -14.80 23.00
C LEU A 262 -16.11 -15.10 22.43
N ASP A 263 -16.85 -16.06 23.01
CA ASP A 263 -18.25 -16.33 22.65
C ASP A 263 -19.13 -15.08 22.90
N ALA A 264 -18.91 -14.39 24.02
CA ALA A 264 -19.63 -13.17 24.35
C ALA A 264 -19.30 -12.01 23.40
N VAL A 265 -18.03 -11.85 23.01
CA VAL A 265 -17.59 -10.87 22.00
C VAL A 265 -18.32 -11.10 20.67
N GLU A 266 -18.37 -12.34 20.20
CA GLU A 266 -19.05 -12.70 18.94
C GLU A 266 -20.56 -12.42 19.02
N SER A 267 -21.21 -12.86 20.10
CA SER A 267 -22.65 -12.63 20.32
C SER A 267 -23.00 -11.13 20.38
N LEU A 268 -22.18 -10.33 21.07
CA LEU A 268 -22.35 -8.88 21.15
C LEU A 268 -22.17 -8.21 19.79
N ALA A 269 -21.19 -8.64 19.01
CA ALA A 269 -20.95 -8.09 17.67
C ALA A 269 -21.97 -8.54 16.63
N ASP A 270 -22.74 -9.61 16.88
CA ASP A 270 -23.80 -10.07 15.99
C ASP A 270 -25.18 -9.48 16.35
N THR A 271 -25.47 -9.32 17.65
CA THR A 271 -26.83 -9.03 18.14
C THR A 271 -26.92 -7.83 19.09
N GLY A 272 -25.78 -7.29 19.50
CA GLY A 272 -25.69 -6.25 20.53
C GLY A 272 -25.98 -6.77 21.94
N ASP A 273 -26.12 -8.08 22.11
CA ASP A 273 -26.34 -8.70 23.40
C ASP A 273 -25.60 -10.03 23.59
N SER A 274 -25.35 -10.38 24.84
CA SER A 274 -24.74 -11.65 25.24
C SER A 274 -25.33 -12.11 26.57
N PRO A 275 -25.98 -13.29 26.60
CA PRO A 275 -26.50 -13.85 27.85
C PRO A 275 -25.40 -14.02 28.90
N GLY A 276 -25.67 -13.59 30.13
CA GLY A 276 -24.73 -13.75 31.25
C GLY A 276 -23.59 -12.73 31.32
N LEU A 277 -23.54 -11.76 30.39
CA LEU A 277 -22.57 -10.66 30.45
C LEU A 277 -22.65 -9.87 31.76
N ASP A 278 -23.85 -9.71 32.31
CA ASP A 278 -24.03 -9.01 33.59
C ASP A 278 -23.57 -9.81 34.82
N GLY A 279 -23.30 -11.11 34.65
CA GLY A 279 -22.79 -12.00 35.68
C GLY A 279 -21.26 -12.08 35.75
N ILE A 280 -20.53 -11.59 34.74
CA ILE A 280 -19.06 -11.58 34.76
C ILE A 280 -18.50 -10.36 35.50
N ALA A 281 -17.26 -10.49 35.98
CA ALA A 281 -16.52 -9.43 36.66
C ALA A 281 -16.48 -8.15 35.82
N LEU A 282 -16.51 -6.99 36.49
CA LEU A 282 -16.63 -5.69 35.85
C LEU A 282 -15.51 -5.42 34.83
N ASP A 283 -14.27 -5.75 35.17
CA ASP A 283 -13.11 -5.58 34.29
C ASP A 283 -13.20 -6.50 33.05
N ALA A 284 -13.66 -7.73 33.24
CA ALA A 284 -13.90 -8.66 32.13
C ALA A 284 -15.00 -8.13 31.21
N ARG A 285 -16.07 -7.56 31.76
CA ARG A 285 -17.16 -6.93 31.00
C ARG A 285 -16.67 -5.77 30.14
N VAL A 286 -15.79 -4.92 30.68
CA VAL A 286 -15.15 -3.84 29.94
C VAL A 286 -14.32 -4.40 28.78
N ARG A 287 -13.45 -5.39 29.02
CA ARG A 287 -12.62 -5.99 27.97
C ARG A 287 -13.45 -6.61 26.85
N VAL A 288 -14.53 -7.32 27.20
CA VAL A 288 -15.44 -7.97 26.25
C VAL A 288 -16.21 -6.94 25.42
N LEU A 289 -16.75 -5.88 26.02
CA LEU A 289 -17.45 -4.83 25.27
C LEU A 289 -16.51 -4.04 24.36
N ASP A 290 -15.29 -3.73 24.82
CA ASP A 290 -14.27 -3.08 23.99
C ASP A 290 -13.90 -3.97 22.78
N ALA A 291 -13.67 -5.27 22.99
CA ALA A 291 -13.37 -6.20 21.90
C ALA A 291 -14.55 -6.39 20.94
N ALA A 292 -15.79 -6.36 21.45
CA ALA A 292 -17.00 -6.43 20.61
C ALA A 292 -17.16 -5.17 19.74
N LEU A 293 -16.86 -3.97 20.28
CA LEU A 293 -16.82 -2.74 19.50
C LEU A 293 -15.78 -2.81 18.38
N ASP A 294 -14.56 -3.27 18.70
CA ASP A 294 -13.51 -3.45 17.68
C ASP A 294 -13.94 -4.48 16.61
N LEU A 295 -14.65 -5.54 16.99
CA LEU A 295 -15.17 -6.54 16.05
C LEU A 295 -16.26 -5.98 15.13
N VAL A 296 -17.16 -5.15 15.65
CA VAL A 296 -18.16 -4.43 14.84
C VAL A 296 -17.46 -3.49 13.85
N ASP A 297 -16.45 -2.75 14.29
CA ASP A 297 -15.67 -1.86 13.43
C ASP A 297 -14.91 -2.64 12.33
N VAL A 298 -14.39 -3.84 12.62
CA VAL A 298 -13.74 -4.70 11.61
C VAL A 298 -14.73 -5.30 10.60
N ARG A 299 -15.93 -5.72 11.04
CA ARG A 299 -16.94 -6.35 10.18
C ARG A 299 -17.71 -5.36 9.33
N HIS A 300 -18.04 -4.20 9.90
CA HIS A 300 -18.91 -3.19 9.29
C HIS A 300 -18.21 -1.87 9.02
N GLY A 301 -16.88 -1.80 9.11
CA GLY A 301 -16.11 -0.55 8.98
C GLY A 301 -16.44 0.24 7.73
N ARG A 302 -16.68 -0.42 6.59
CA ARG A 302 -17.15 0.26 5.37
C ARG A 302 -18.48 0.95 5.59
N ASP A 303 -19.45 0.16 6.01
CA ASP A 303 -20.84 0.57 6.03
C ASP A 303 -21.08 1.65 7.09
N ILE A 304 -20.36 1.60 8.21
CA ILE A 304 -20.33 2.64 9.24
C ILE A 304 -19.65 3.93 8.73
N VAL A 305 -18.59 3.82 7.92
CA VAL A 305 -17.88 5.00 7.42
C VAL A 305 -18.67 5.75 6.35
N VAL A 306 -19.33 5.02 5.45
CA VAL A 306 -20.15 5.61 4.38
C VAL A 306 -21.62 5.77 4.76
N ASN A 307 -22.01 5.45 6.00
CA ASN A 307 -23.39 5.40 6.49
C ASN A 307 -24.33 4.58 5.57
N ALA A 308 -23.84 3.44 5.09
CA ALA A 308 -24.58 2.57 4.17
C ALA A 308 -25.47 1.53 4.89
N ASP A 309 -25.21 1.26 6.18
CA ASP A 309 -25.97 0.28 6.96
C ASP A 309 -26.39 0.85 8.33
N ALA A 310 -27.65 1.30 8.40
CA ALA A 310 -28.23 1.82 9.63
C ALA A 310 -28.31 0.79 10.77
N ALA A 311 -28.35 -0.52 10.45
CA ALA A 311 -28.38 -1.56 11.46
C ALA A 311 -27.01 -1.70 12.15
N ALA A 312 -25.92 -1.64 11.36
CA ALA A 312 -24.55 -1.63 11.89
C ALA A 312 -24.29 -0.40 12.77
N ASP A 313 -24.75 0.78 12.35
CA ASP A 313 -24.65 2.01 13.14
C ASP A 313 -25.42 1.91 14.47
N ALA A 314 -26.66 1.41 14.42
CA ALA A 314 -27.47 1.20 15.62
C ALA A 314 -26.85 0.18 16.58
N LEU A 315 -26.28 -0.90 16.05
CA LEU A 315 -25.57 -1.92 16.82
C LEU A 315 -24.35 -1.31 17.52
N ARG A 316 -23.51 -0.58 16.78
CA ARG A 316 -22.34 0.10 17.33
C ARG A 316 -22.72 1.10 18.42
N GLN A 317 -23.75 1.91 18.17
CA GLN A 317 -24.27 2.88 19.12
C GLN A 317 -24.76 2.19 20.41
N LYS A 318 -25.53 1.09 20.29
CA LYS A 318 -25.99 0.29 21.43
C LYS A 318 -24.82 -0.23 22.28
N LEU A 319 -23.76 -0.74 21.65
CA LEU A 319 -22.58 -1.21 22.38
C LEU A 319 -21.82 -0.05 23.05
N LEU A 320 -21.72 1.12 22.41
CA LEU A 320 -21.11 2.31 23.00
C LEU A 320 -21.89 2.80 24.23
N GLU A 321 -23.22 2.80 24.18
CA GLU A 321 -24.08 3.15 25.32
C GLU A 321 -23.86 2.21 26.50
N ARG A 322 -23.86 0.89 26.24
CA ARG A 322 -23.55 -0.12 27.26
C ARG A 322 -22.16 0.07 27.85
N ARG A 323 -21.17 0.35 27.01
CA ARG A 323 -19.79 0.57 27.46
C ARG A 323 -19.67 1.84 28.30
N SER A 324 -20.35 2.92 27.91
CA SER A 324 -20.38 4.22 28.60
C SER A 324 -21.09 4.15 29.96
N ALA A 325 -22.09 3.27 30.10
CA ALA A 325 -22.76 3.02 31.37
C ALA A 325 -21.80 2.46 32.44
N ILE A 326 -20.74 1.76 32.03
CA ILE A 326 -19.70 1.26 32.94
C ILE A 326 -18.69 2.38 33.22
N ARG A 327 -18.76 2.97 34.40
CA ARG A 327 -17.89 4.08 34.88
C ARG A 327 -16.46 3.65 35.23
N VAL A 328 -15.94 2.62 34.55
CA VAL A 328 -14.56 2.16 34.64
C VAL A 328 -13.87 2.50 33.31
N PRO A 329 -12.79 3.28 33.31
CA PRO A 329 -12.05 3.57 32.08
C PRO A 329 -11.37 2.30 31.56
N SER A 330 -11.30 2.16 30.23
CA SER A 330 -10.51 1.08 29.65
C SER A 330 -9.03 1.35 29.91
N ALA A 331 -8.28 0.28 30.21
CA ALA A 331 -6.83 0.38 30.20
C ALA A 331 -6.36 0.83 28.80
N PRO A 332 -5.37 1.74 28.69
CA PRO A 332 -4.80 2.09 27.41
C PRO A 332 -4.27 0.87 26.67
N LEU A 333 -4.70 0.68 25.41
CA LEU A 333 -4.23 -0.42 24.58
C LEU A 333 -2.87 -0.06 23.98
N ALA A 334 -1.80 -0.50 24.64
CA ALA A 334 -0.43 -0.31 24.16
C ALA A 334 -0.06 -1.44 23.19
N ILE A 335 -0.03 -1.14 21.89
CA ILE A 335 0.38 -2.07 20.85
C ILE A 335 1.77 -1.67 20.37
N ALA A 336 2.73 -2.58 20.51
CA ALA A 336 4.07 -2.37 19.96
C ALA A 336 4.01 -2.37 18.42
N PRO A 337 4.81 -1.54 17.74
CA PRO A 337 4.96 -1.63 16.29
C PRO A 337 5.39 -3.04 15.85
N PRO A 338 5.09 -3.45 14.61
CA PRO A 338 5.54 -4.71 14.04
C PRO A 338 7.06 -4.91 14.23
N SER A 339 7.47 -6.12 14.61
CA SER A 339 8.88 -6.44 14.89
C SER A 339 9.80 -6.31 13.67
N LEU A 340 9.23 -6.38 12.46
CA LEU A 340 9.91 -6.24 11.18
C LEU A 340 9.96 -4.77 10.70
N GLY A 341 9.58 -3.81 11.55
CA GLY A 341 9.65 -2.39 11.27
C GLY A 341 8.58 -1.89 10.29
N GLY A 342 8.72 -0.62 9.91
CA GLY A 342 7.88 0.04 8.93
C GLY A 342 8.48 0.02 7.53
N PRO A 343 7.77 0.60 6.53
CA PRO A 343 8.19 0.62 5.13
C PRO A 343 9.58 1.25 4.90
N GLU A 344 10.08 2.07 5.83
CA GLU A 344 11.43 2.64 5.80
C GLU A 344 12.55 1.58 5.85
N GLN A 345 12.25 0.40 6.40
CA GLN A 345 13.19 -0.74 6.48
C GLN A 345 13.04 -1.72 5.32
N GLY A 346 12.05 -1.50 4.44
CA GLY A 346 11.79 -2.38 3.30
C GLY A 346 12.89 -2.32 2.25
N HIS A 347 13.17 -3.47 1.62
CA HIS A 347 14.03 -3.52 0.44
C HIS A 347 13.46 -2.66 -0.70
N GLY A 348 14.29 -2.24 -1.67
CA GLY A 348 13.80 -1.49 -2.82
C GLY A 348 12.98 -2.35 -3.79
N SER A 349 12.16 -1.67 -4.58
CA SER A 349 11.08 -2.26 -5.38
C SER A 349 11.59 -3.03 -6.60
N LEU A 350 12.60 -2.47 -7.28
CA LEU A 350 13.32 -3.12 -8.37
C LEU A 350 14.15 -4.28 -7.81
N ARG A 351 14.03 -5.48 -8.39
CA ARG A 351 14.94 -6.60 -8.11
C ARG A 351 15.54 -7.06 -9.41
N LEU A 352 16.86 -7.23 -9.45
CA LEU A 352 17.59 -7.81 -10.57
C LEU A 352 18.32 -9.06 -10.09
N GLY A 353 18.46 -10.05 -10.97
CA GLY A 353 19.01 -11.35 -10.65
C GLY A 353 19.81 -11.94 -11.78
N ILE A 354 20.95 -12.54 -11.42
CA ILE A 354 21.73 -13.40 -12.31
C ILE A 354 22.02 -14.71 -11.59
N GLY A 355 22.04 -15.81 -12.35
CA GLY A 355 22.28 -17.11 -11.78
C GLY A 355 22.77 -18.13 -12.79
N GLY A 356 23.07 -19.31 -12.27
CA GLY A 356 23.40 -20.49 -13.05
C GLY A 356 22.64 -21.70 -12.52
N GLY A 357 22.43 -22.69 -13.37
CA GLY A 357 21.71 -23.89 -12.99
C GLY A 357 21.95 -25.06 -13.94
N ALA A 358 21.22 -26.13 -13.69
CA ALA A 358 21.17 -27.29 -14.55
C ALA A 358 19.72 -27.78 -14.68
N SER A 359 19.36 -28.15 -15.89
CA SER A 359 18.13 -28.85 -16.24
C SER A 359 18.50 -30.25 -16.74
N ARG A 360 17.72 -31.27 -16.36
CA ARG A 360 17.91 -32.61 -16.94
C ARG A 360 17.67 -32.61 -18.45
N GLU A 361 16.76 -31.78 -18.91
CA GLU A 361 16.30 -31.70 -20.29
C GLU A 361 17.12 -30.70 -21.11
N ASP A 362 17.36 -29.50 -20.56
CA ASP A 362 17.98 -28.38 -21.27
C ASP A 362 19.50 -28.23 -21.00
N GLY A 363 20.07 -29.01 -20.06
CA GLY A 363 21.50 -28.99 -19.74
C GLY A 363 21.90 -27.85 -18.82
N ALA A 364 23.10 -27.29 -19.00
CA ALA A 364 23.55 -26.14 -18.21
C ALA A 364 22.70 -24.89 -18.54
N LEU A 365 22.36 -24.12 -17.52
CA LEU A 365 21.53 -22.92 -17.62
C LEU A 365 22.28 -21.70 -17.11
N ALA A 366 22.20 -20.59 -17.83
CA ALA A 366 22.39 -19.25 -17.27
C ALA A 366 21.02 -18.59 -17.08
N VAL A 367 20.84 -17.88 -15.97
CA VAL A 367 19.54 -17.31 -15.56
C VAL A 367 19.67 -15.79 -15.45
N LEU A 368 18.71 -15.08 -16.04
CA LEU A 368 18.48 -13.65 -15.82
C LEU A 368 17.06 -13.48 -15.31
N GLU A 369 16.91 -12.75 -14.22
CA GLU A 369 15.61 -12.47 -13.60
C GLU A 369 15.51 -11.01 -13.21
N GLY A 370 14.33 -10.42 -13.32
CA GLY A 370 14.07 -9.12 -12.75
C GLY A 370 12.60 -8.84 -12.58
N ARG A 371 12.28 -7.85 -11.74
CA ARG A 371 10.93 -7.28 -11.61
C ARG A 371 11.04 -5.80 -11.27
N LEU A 372 10.04 -5.01 -11.65
CA LEU A 372 10.04 -3.57 -11.39
C LEU A 372 9.48 -3.20 -10.01
N ALA A 373 8.48 -3.94 -9.55
CA ALA A 373 7.88 -3.79 -8.23
C ALA A 373 7.22 -5.10 -7.81
N LEU A 374 6.78 -5.32 -6.57
CA LEU A 374 7.27 -4.68 -5.36
C LEU A 374 8.00 -5.73 -4.52
N HIS A 375 7.30 -6.79 -4.11
CA HIS A 375 7.73 -7.75 -3.10
C HIS A 375 7.09 -9.13 -3.32
N ASP A 376 7.88 -10.20 -3.19
CA ASP A 376 7.43 -11.59 -3.17
C ASP A 376 7.57 -12.21 -1.78
N LEU A 377 6.93 -13.36 -1.56
CA LEU A 377 6.89 -14.00 -0.24
C LEU A 377 8.25 -14.52 0.27
N ALA A 378 9.29 -14.60 -0.57
CA ALA A 378 10.62 -15.07 -0.21
C ALA A 378 11.65 -13.93 -0.07
N ASP A 379 11.27 -12.69 -0.34
CA ASP A 379 12.13 -11.52 -0.15
C ASP A 379 12.39 -11.18 1.32
N PRO A 380 13.37 -10.29 1.61
CA PRO A 380 13.57 -9.75 2.95
C PRO A 380 12.23 -9.21 3.51
N PRO A 381 11.75 -9.72 4.66
CA PRO A 381 10.40 -9.44 5.13
C PRO A 381 10.27 -8.08 5.85
N ALA A 382 11.40 -7.40 6.13
CA ALA A 382 11.40 -6.09 6.78
C ALA A 382 10.56 -5.07 6.00
N GLY A 383 9.76 -4.27 6.70
CA GLY A 383 8.89 -3.25 6.12
C GLY A 383 7.73 -3.73 5.25
N PHE A 384 7.54 -5.04 5.08
CA PHE A 384 6.44 -5.64 4.31
C PHE A 384 5.55 -6.50 5.19
N SER A 385 4.28 -6.64 4.77
CA SER A 385 3.37 -7.54 5.45
C SER A 385 3.73 -8.99 5.15
N PRO A 386 3.84 -9.87 6.16
CA PRO A 386 4.11 -11.30 5.94
C PRO A 386 2.95 -12.01 5.22
N ARG A 387 1.86 -11.32 4.91
CA ARG A 387 0.64 -11.89 4.33
C ARG A 387 0.48 -11.62 2.85
N THR A 388 1.36 -10.82 2.25
CA THR A 388 1.11 -10.24 0.92
C THR A 388 2.30 -10.40 0.00
N GLN A 389 2.03 -10.79 -1.24
CA GLN A 389 2.97 -10.65 -2.36
C GLN A 389 2.30 -9.84 -3.45
N ILE A 390 3.09 -8.97 -4.07
CA ILE A 390 2.73 -8.13 -5.18
C ILE A 390 3.96 -7.98 -6.08
N GLU A 391 3.94 -8.61 -7.24
CA GLU A 391 4.97 -8.45 -8.27
C GLU A 391 4.37 -7.85 -9.54
N PHE A 392 5.11 -6.94 -10.18
CA PHE A 392 4.80 -6.24 -11.42
C PHE A 392 5.98 -6.31 -12.36
N PHE A 393 5.67 -6.57 -13.64
CA PHE A 393 6.64 -6.66 -14.71
C PHE A 393 7.83 -7.55 -14.36
N LYS A 394 7.52 -8.72 -13.80
CA LYS A 394 8.48 -9.78 -13.55
C LYS A 394 8.84 -10.44 -14.86
N ALA A 395 10.11 -10.71 -15.09
CA ALA A 395 10.62 -11.45 -16.23
C ALA A 395 11.74 -12.39 -15.77
N ARG A 396 11.71 -13.62 -16.26
CA ARG A 396 12.77 -14.60 -16.07
C ARG A 396 13.12 -15.25 -17.39
N LEU A 397 14.38 -15.11 -17.77
CA LEU A 397 14.98 -15.66 -18.97
C LEU A 397 16.02 -16.70 -18.60
N THR A 398 16.11 -17.76 -19.38
CA THR A 398 17.16 -18.78 -19.25
C THR A 398 17.87 -18.95 -20.59
N VAL A 399 19.19 -19.07 -20.53
CA VAL A 399 20.03 -19.44 -21.67
C VAL A 399 20.47 -20.88 -21.44
N ALA A 400 20.07 -21.78 -22.32
CA ALA A 400 20.35 -23.21 -22.22
C ALA A 400 21.42 -23.65 -23.21
N ASP A 401 22.21 -24.65 -22.80
CA ASP A 401 23.27 -25.25 -23.61
C ASP A 401 22.73 -26.17 -24.73
N ARG A 402 21.52 -26.74 -24.56
CA ARG A 402 20.94 -27.70 -25.52
C ARG A 402 19.68 -27.16 -26.20
N HIS A 403 19.50 -27.56 -27.47
CA HIS A 403 18.31 -27.35 -28.32
C HIS A 403 17.97 -25.89 -28.71
N ARG A 404 17.88 -24.94 -27.76
CA ARG A 404 17.66 -23.50 -28.03
C ARG A 404 18.44 -22.65 -27.02
N PRO A 405 19.05 -21.53 -27.46
CA PRO A 405 19.91 -20.76 -26.57
C PRO A 405 19.16 -19.80 -25.65
N LEU A 406 17.87 -19.50 -25.85
CA LEU A 406 17.16 -18.52 -25.02
C LEU A 406 15.70 -18.91 -24.85
N HIS A 407 15.25 -18.99 -23.61
CA HIS A 407 13.88 -19.27 -23.22
C HIS A 407 13.34 -18.16 -22.31
N LEU A 408 12.10 -17.76 -22.58
CA LEU A 408 11.30 -16.99 -21.63
C LEU A 408 10.59 -17.98 -20.71
N GLU A 409 11.03 -18.09 -19.47
CA GLU A 409 10.43 -19.00 -18.48
C GLU A 409 9.14 -18.41 -17.90
N ASP A 410 9.19 -17.13 -17.55
CA ASP A 410 8.08 -16.39 -16.95
C ASP A 410 8.16 -14.90 -17.33
N ALA A 411 7.02 -14.31 -17.69
CA ALA A 411 6.84 -12.87 -17.74
C ALA A 411 5.47 -12.52 -17.14
N SER A 412 5.43 -11.93 -15.95
CA SER A 412 4.18 -11.55 -15.30
C SER A 412 4.01 -10.03 -15.32
N VAL A 413 2.90 -9.56 -15.87
CA VAL A 413 2.48 -8.16 -15.77
C VAL A 413 2.14 -7.85 -14.32
N VAL A 414 1.39 -8.75 -13.69
CA VAL A 414 1.01 -8.68 -12.28
C VAL A 414 0.87 -10.08 -11.67
N GLU A 415 1.38 -10.26 -10.46
CA GLU A 415 1.23 -11.47 -9.65
C GLU A 415 0.95 -11.06 -8.20
N VAL A 416 -0.22 -11.43 -7.68
CA VAL A 416 -0.69 -11.06 -6.35
C VAL A 416 -1.06 -12.30 -5.56
N THR A 417 -0.63 -12.35 -4.30
CA THR A 417 -1.09 -13.35 -3.32
C THR A 417 -1.44 -12.66 -2.01
N SER A 418 -2.63 -12.93 -1.51
CA SER A 418 -3.15 -12.42 -0.23
C SER A 418 -3.46 -13.60 0.70
N LEU A 419 -2.67 -13.74 1.76
CA LEU A 419 -2.79 -14.78 2.77
C LEU A 419 -3.61 -14.25 3.96
N ASN A 420 -4.88 -14.59 3.96
CA ASN A 420 -5.80 -14.28 5.04
C ASN A 420 -5.84 -15.48 6.01
N PRO A 421 -5.48 -15.29 7.29
CA PRO A 421 -5.70 -16.33 8.28
C PRO A 421 -7.20 -16.55 8.45
N ILE A 422 -7.62 -17.82 8.51
CA ILE A 422 -8.97 -18.15 8.97
C ILE A 422 -8.91 -18.24 10.48
N ASP A 423 -9.53 -17.28 11.16
CA ASP A 423 -9.68 -17.30 12.61
C ASP A 423 -11.15 -17.30 13.02
N ARG A 424 -11.40 -17.18 14.33
CA ARG A 424 -12.74 -17.19 14.91
C ARG A 424 -13.62 -16.05 14.37
N PHE A 425 -13.05 -14.86 14.23
CA PHE A 425 -13.77 -13.62 13.95
C PHE A 425 -13.73 -13.23 12.47
N GLU A 426 -12.66 -13.58 11.77
CA GLU A 426 -12.44 -13.31 10.35
C GLU A 426 -12.30 -14.62 9.55
N ARG A 427 -13.27 -14.87 8.65
CA ARG A 427 -13.27 -16.02 7.73
C ARG A 427 -12.98 -15.62 6.28
N ARG A 428 -12.01 -14.71 6.10
CA ARG A 428 -11.64 -14.23 4.75
C ARG A 428 -10.82 -15.31 4.04
N VAL A 429 -11.21 -15.59 2.80
CA VAL A 429 -10.52 -16.59 1.97
C VAL A 429 -9.19 -16.00 1.50
N SER A 430 -8.11 -16.77 1.56
CA SER A 430 -6.85 -16.40 0.91
C SER A 430 -7.03 -16.50 -0.59
N TRP A 431 -6.40 -15.60 -1.35
CA TRP A 431 -6.59 -15.55 -2.79
C TRP A 431 -5.30 -15.19 -3.52
N LYS A 432 -5.24 -15.55 -4.79
CA LYS A 432 -4.15 -15.21 -5.69
C LYS A 432 -4.64 -14.92 -7.09
N MET A 433 -3.90 -14.09 -7.80
CA MET A 433 -4.14 -13.75 -9.19
C MET A 433 -2.79 -13.60 -9.91
N ARG A 434 -2.70 -14.04 -11.15
CA ARG A 434 -1.55 -13.80 -12.01
C ARG A 434 -1.99 -13.56 -13.44
N LEU A 435 -1.39 -12.56 -14.08
CA LEU A 435 -1.57 -12.25 -15.49
C LEU A 435 -0.19 -12.08 -16.14
N GLY A 436 0.06 -12.79 -17.23
CA GLY A 436 1.37 -12.77 -17.88
C GLY A 436 1.52 -13.79 -18.99
N ALA A 437 2.71 -14.35 -19.09
CA ALA A 437 3.09 -15.43 -19.98
C ALA A 437 4.05 -16.39 -19.25
N THR A 438 4.00 -17.67 -19.61
CA THR A 438 4.85 -18.71 -19.01
C THR A 438 5.29 -19.70 -20.07
N ARG A 439 6.48 -20.28 -19.91
CA ARG A 439 6.86 -21.48 -20.66
C ARG A 439 5.99 -22.65 -20.20
N VAL A 440 5.36 -23.34 -21.14
CA VAL A 440 4.65 -24.59 -20.88
C VAL A 440 5.64 -25.74 -20.97
N VAL A 441 5.67 -26.57 -19.92
CA VAL A 441 6.69 -27.61 -19.74
C VAL A 441 6.05 -29.00 -19.56
N ASP A 442 5.17 -29.32 -20.50
CA ASP A 442 4.44 -30.58 -20.55
C ASP A 442 4.24 -31.03 -22.01
N SER A 443 3.62 -32.20 -22.23
CA SER A 443 3.45 -32.76 -23.59
C SER A 443 2.43 -31.98 -24.46
N GLY A 444 1.85 -30.90 -23.95
CA GLY A 444 0.86 -30.08 -24.66
C GLY A 444 1.47 -29.01 -25.54
N CYS A 445 2.75 -28.72 -25.40
CA CYS A 445 3.61 -28.14 -26.42
C CYS A 445 5.06 -28.26 -25.93
N ASN A 446 6.02 -28.49 -26.83
CA ASN A 446 7.42 -28.64 -26.44
C ASN A 446 8.08 -27.28 -26.14
N GLY A 447 7.83 -26.71 -24.96
CA GLY A 447 8.46 -25.48 -24.49
C GLY A 447 7.93 -24.20 -25.13
N CYS A 448 6.67 -24.18 -25.57
CA CYS A 448 6.05 -22.96 -26.09
C CYS A 448 5.79 -21.94 -24.96
N VAL A 449 5.81 -20.65 -25.31
CA VAL A 449 5.41 -19.58 -24.40
C VAL A 449 3.91 -19.33 -24.60
N ALA A 450 3.14 -19.50 -23.53
CA ALA A 450 1.70 -19.24 -23.53
C ALA A 450 1.38 -18.01 -22.69
N GLY A 451 0.45 -17.18 -23.15
CA GLY A 451 -0.22 -16.20 -22.29
C GLY A 451 -0.94 -16.93 -21.16
N LEU A 452 -0.96 -16.34 -19.97
CA LEU A 452 -1.44 -16.94 -18.72
C LEU A 452 -2.35 -15.96 -17.99
N PHE A 453 -3.51 -16.46 -17.57
CA PHE A 453 -4.32 -15.87 -16.53
C PHE A 453 -4.65 -16.93 -15.47
N THR A 454 -4.29 -16.68 -14.22
CA THR A 454 -4.58 -17.55 -13.07
C THR A 454 -5.37 -16.78 -12.03
N VAL A 455 -6.39 -17.42 -11.49
CA VAL A 455 -7.07 -16.99 -10.27
C VAL A 455 -7.21 -18.19 -9.33
N GLY A 456 -7.11 -17.95 -8.03
CA GLY A 456 -7.29 -19.03 -7.06
C GLY A 456 -7.67 -18.51 -5.69
N GLY A 457 -8.32 -19.36 -4.91
CA GLY A 457 -8.69 -19.03 -3.55
C GLY A 457 -8.90 -20.25 -2.67
N GLY A 458 -8.67 -20.11 -1.38
CA GLY A 458 -8.93 -21.15 -0.40
C GLY A 458 -8.45 -20.79 1.01
N PRO A 459 -8.49 -21.75 1.95
CA PRO A 459 -8.05 -21.54 3.31
C PRO A 459 -6.55 -21.20 3.39
N GLY A 460 -6.23 -20.24 4.25
CA GLY A 460 -4.86 -19.87 4.59
C GLY A 460 -4.64 -19.84 6.09
N PHE A 461 -3.38 -20.00 6.47
CA PHE A 461 -2.89 -19.89 7.83
C PHE A 461 -1.67 -18.99 7.84
N VAL A 462 -1.61 -18.09 8.82
CA VAL A 462 -0.44 -17.25 9.07
C VAL A 462 -0.25 -17.22 10.58
N SER A 463 0.91 -17.68 11.04
CA SER A 463 1.27 -17.63 12.46
C SER A 463 1.27 -16.19 12.98
N ALA A 464 1.07 -16.01 14.30
CA ALA A 464 0.90 -14.68 14.90
C ALA A 464 2.07 -13.71 14.62
N ASN A 465 3.30 -14.23 14.51
CA ASN A 465 4.49 -13.45 14.17
C ASN A 465 4.85 -13.49 12.67
N GLY A 466 3.98 -14.06 11.83
CA GLY A 466 4.17 -14.20 10.39
C GLY A 466 5.28 -15.16 9.95
N THR A 467 5.93 -15.87 10.88
CA THR A 467 7.10 -16.71 10.57
C THR A 467 6.74 -17.89 9.68
N PHE A 468 5.64 -18.56 9.99
CA PHE A 468 5.09 -19.62 9.15
C PHE A 468 3.77 -19.17 8.51
N SER A 469 3.63 -19.46 7.21
CA SER A 469 2.40 -19.27 6.47
C SER A 469 2.12 -20.46 5.57
N ALA A 470 0.85 -20.81 5.38
CA ALA A 470 0.42 -21.88 4.50
C ALA A 470 -0.89 -21.50 3.80
N ALA A 471 -1.09 -21.98 2.58
CA ALA A 471 -2.38 -21.88 1.90
C ALA A 471 -2.65 -23.13 1.07
N LEU A 472 -3.92 -23.53 1.04
CA LEU A 472 -4.46 -24.52 0.12
C LEU A 472 -5.52 -23.82 -0.72
N THR A 473 -5.33 -23.75 -2.02
CA THR A 473 -6.21 -22.99 -2.93
C THR A 473 -6.82 -23.92 -3.98
N ALA A 474 -8.04 -23.62 -4.40
CA ALA A 474 -8.60 -24.10 -5.65
C ALA A 474 -8.32 -23.05 -6.72
N ASP A 475 -7.64 -23.46 -7.79
CA ASP A 475 -7.13 -22.57 -8.82
C ASP A 475 -7.80 -22.86 -10.16
N ALA A 476 -7.96 -21.80 -10.95
CA ALA A 476 -8.35 -21.86 -12.35
C ALA A 476 -7.32 -21.07 -13.20
N ASP A 477 -6.86 -21.71 -14.26
CA ASP A 477 -5.88 -21.17 -15.20
C ASP A 477 -6.48 -21.12 -16.61
N LEU A 478 -6.11 -20.10 -17.37
CA LEU A 478 -6.32 -20.04 -18.81
C LEU A 478 -4.97 -19.78 -19.49
N LEU A 479 -4.54 -20.76 -20.28
CA LEU A 479 -3.35 -20.64 -21.13
C LEU A 479 -3.76 -20.40 -22.59
N GLY A 480 -2.99 -19.58 -23.31
CA GLY A 480 -3.21 -19.29 -24.72
C GLY A 480 -1.90 -19.25 -25.52
N ALA A 481 -1.74 -20.13 -26.49
CA ALA A 481 -0.63 -20.09 -27.46
C ALA A 481 -1.04 -20.78 -28.78
N PRO A 482 -0.54 -20.32 -29.95
CA PRO A 482 -0.89 -20.93 -31.24
C PRO A 482 -0.57 -22.43 -31.33
N ASP A 483 0.58 -22.83 -30.76
CA ASP A 483 1.07 -24.22 -30.81
C ASP A 483 0.62 -25.07 -29.61
N LEU A 484 -0.26 -24.54 -28.76
CA LEU A 484 -0.71 -25.23 -27.56
C LEU A 484 -1.82 -26.24 -27.91
N HIS A 485 -1.66 -27.49 -27.50
CA HIS A 485 -2.67 -28.52 -27.62
C HIS A 485 -3.74 -28.37 -26.51
N GLY A 486 -4.59 -27.36 -26.65
CA GLY A 486 -5.66 -27.03 -25.74
C GLY A 486 -7.00 -27.69 -26.08
N LEU A 487 -8.08 -26.99 -25.70
CA LEU A 487 -9.46 -27.46 -25.74
C LEU A 487 -9.85 -27.86 -27.17
N SER A 488 -10.11 -29.15 -27.38
CA SER A 488 -10.48 -29.73 -28.67
C SER A 488 -9.50 -29.38 -29.80
N GLY A 489 -8.20 -29.27 -29.48
CA GLY A 489 -7.14 -28.93 -30.43
C GLY A 489 -6.97 -27.42 -30.71
N SER A 490 -7.69 -26.55 -30.00
CA SER A 490 -7.46 -25.11 -30.04
C SER A 490 -6.20 -24.69 -29.26
N GLY A 491 -5.69 -23.49 -29.54
CA GLY A 491 -4.58 -22.89 -28.80
C GLY A 491 -4.91 -22.43 -27.36
N PHE A 492 -6.12 -22.67 -26.88
CA PHE A 492 -6.57 -22.26 -25.53
C PHE A 492 -6.72 -23.46 -24.62
N ARG A 493 -6.10 -23.41 -23.44
CA ARG A 493 -6.07 -24.52 -22.50
C ARG A 493 -6.52 -24.05 -21.11
N PRO A 494 -7.80 -24.19 -20.78
CA PRO A 494 -8.26 -24.00 -19.41
C PRO A 494 -7.71 -25.11 -18.52
N GLY A 495 -7.47 -24.80 -17.26
CA GLY A 495 -7.03 -25.76 -16.24
C GLY A 495 -7.67 -25.46 -14.89
N VAL A 496 -7.97 -26.49 -14.11
CA VAL A 496 -8.48 -26.35 -12.74
C VAL A 496 -7.81 -27.35 -11.81
N GLY A 497 -7.54 -26.96 -10.57
CA GLY A 497 -7.04 -27.91 -9.58
C GLY A 497 -6.45 -27.25 -8.34
N PRO A 498 -5.90 -28.05 -7.40
CA PRO A 498 -5.41 -27.53 -6.15
C PRO A 498 -4.04 -26.86 -6.30
N GLY A 499 -3.82 -25.83 -5.51
CA GLY A 499 -2.52 -25.20 -5.26
C GLY A 499 -2.18 -25.28 -3.78
N VAL A 500 -0.90 -25.49 -3.47
CA VAL A 500 -0.35 -25.47 -2.12
C VAL A 500 0.77 -24.44 -2.09
N LEU A 501 0.78 -23.64 -1.03
CA LEU A 501 1.85 -22.71 -0.70
C LEU A 501 2.26 -22.91 0.75
N LEU A 502 3.57 -22.99 0.99
CA LEU A 502 4.18 -23.04 2.31
C LEU A 502 5.30 -22.02 2.37
N ARG A 503 5.35 -21.21 3.44
CA ARG A 503 6.45 -20.29 3.69
C ARG A 503 6.95 -20.42 5.12
N LEU A 504 8.26 -20.44 5.29
CA LEU A 504 8.95 -20.32 6.56
C LEU A 504 9.98 -19.18 6.50
N LEU A 505 9.96 -18.28 7.49
CA LEU A 505 10.95 -17.22 7.65
C LEU A 505 11.96 -17.62 8.74
N GLY A 506 13.24 -17.44 8.47
CA GLY A 506 14.34 -17.53 9.44
C GLY A 506 14.67 -16.15 10.02
N GLY A 507 13.66 -15.47 10.57
CA GLY A 507 13.74 -14.04 10.89
C GLY A 507 13.86 -13.19 9.61
N GLU A 508 14.61 -12.09 9.66
CA GLU A 508 14.84 -11.22 8.50
C GLU A 508 15.89 -11.74 7.52
N ARG A 509 16.61 -12.81 7.89
CA ARG A 509 17.83 -13.24 7.17
C ARG A 509 17.60 -14.39 6.21
N ALA A 510 16.49 -15.10 6.31
CA ALA A 510 16.23 -16.22 5.42
C ALA A 510 14.74 -16.43 5.19
N ALA A 511 14.41 -16.98 4.03
CA ALA A 511 13.08 -17.46 3.70
C ALA A 511 13.17 -18.81 2.99
N LEU A 512 12.18 -19.67 3.23
CA LEU A 512 11.96 -20.90 2.49
C LEU A 512 10.52 -20.87 1.98
N LEU A 513 10.36 -20.97 0.66
CA LEU A 513 9.08 -20.98 -0.03
C LEU A 513 8.93 -22.32 -0.76
N GLY A 514 7.83 -23.02 -0.50
CA GLY A 514 7.42 -24.22 -1.21
C GLY A 514 6.09 -23.98 -1.92
N THR A 515 6.01 -24.37 -3.19
CA THR A 515 4.78 -24.28 -4.00
C THR A 515 4.52 -25.61 -4.70
N ALA A 516 3.27 -26.03 -4.76
CA ALA A 516 2.86 -27.19 -5.54
C ALA A 516 1.52 -26.93 -6.23
N THR A 517 1.40 -27.33 -7.48
CA THR A 517 0.16 -27.22 -8.25
C THR A 517 -0.11 -28.52 -8.98
N TRP A 518 -1.38 -28.87 -9.08
CA TRP A 518 -1.86 -29.90 -9.99
C TRP A 518 -3.04 -29.32 -10.76
N ARG A 519 -3.11 -29.58 -12.06
CA ARG A 519 -4.18 -29.10 -12.93
C ARG A 519 -4.77 -30.24 -13.72
N TYR A 520 -6.09 -30.35 -13.66
CA TYR A 520 -6.88 -31.05 -14.65
C TYR A 520 -7.10 -30.12 -15.85
N LEU A 521 -6.83 -30.62 -17.05
CA LEU A 521 -6.88 -29.88 -18.31
C LEU A 521 -8.00 -30.48 -19.18
N PRO A 522 -9.25 -29.99 -19.08
CA PRO A 522 -10.37 -30.56 -19.81
C PRO A 522 -10.17 -30.44 -21.32
N LEU A 523 -10.40 -31.55 -22.02
CA LEU A 523 -10.35 -31.63 -23.49
C LEU A 523 -9.02 -31.18 -24.11
N ALA A 524 -7.92 -31.23 -23.34
CA ALA A 524 -6.57 -30.90 -23.78
C ALA A 524 -5.64 -32.12 -23.71
N SER A 525 -4.46 -31.99 -24.31
CA SER A 525 -3.35 -32.94 -24.16
C SER A 525 -2.15 -32.20 -23.53
N PRO A 526 -1.56 -32.70 -22.42
CA PRO A 526 -2.03 -33.81 -21.60
C PRO A 526 -3.34 -33.45 -20.87
N ARG A 527 -4.02 -34.45 -20.30
CA ARG A 527 -5.24 -34.24 -19.49
C ARG A 527 -4.97 -33.72 -18.08
N ALA A 528 -3.72 -33.77 -17.64
CA ALA A 528 -3.28 -33.20 -16.38
C ALA A 528 -1.83 -32.75 -16.46
N THR A 529 -1.47 -31.75 -15.66
CA THR A 529 -0.10 -31.26 -15.50
C THR A 529 0.14 -30.88 -14.04
N TYR A 530 1.41 -30.66 -13.68
CA TYR A 530 1.79 -30.26 -12.32
C TYR A 530 3.04 -29.38 -12.34
N ASP A 531 3.24 -28.60 -11.29
CA ASP A 531 4.48 -27.85 -11.07
C ASP A 531 4.78 -27.85 -9.56
N LEU A 532 5.98 -28.28 -9.21
CA LEU A 532 6.52 -28.27 -7.85
C LEU A 532 7.72 -27.34 -7.81
N GLY A 533 7.80 -26.50 -6.77
CA GLY A 533 8.87 -25.55 -6.59
C GLY A 533 9.29 -25.45 -5.12
N VAL A 534 10.59 -25.36 -4.89
CA VAL A 534 11.16 -25.00 -3.59
C VAL A 534 12.22 -23.93 -3.82
N GLU A 535 12.16 -22.85 -3.06
CA GLU A 535 13.11 -21.76 -3.11
C GLU A 535 13.54 -21.36 -1.70
N GLY A 536 14.83 -21.46 -1.43
CA GLY A 536 15.45 -20.93 -0.22
C GLY A 536 16.20 -19.64 -0.55
N ARG A 537 16.01 -18.59 0.25
CA ARG A 537 16.77 -17.34 0.15
C ARG A 537 17.47 -17.02 1.46
N VAL A 538 18.66 -16.46 1.35
CA VAL A 538 19.43 -15.87 2.46
C VAL A 538 19.78 -14.43 2.12
N HIS A 539 19.50 -13.53 3.04
CA HIS A 539 19.53 -12.08 2.83
C HIS A 539 20.75 -11.43 3.50
N PHE A 540 21.43 -10.56 2.75
CA PHE A 540 22.60 -9.80 3.15
C PHE A 540 22.41 -8.33 2.77
N GLY A 541 21.56 -7.62 3.53
CA GLY A 541 21.17 -6.25 3.21
C GLY A 541 20.45 -6.18 1.86
N GLY A 542 20.95 -5.36 0.93
CA GLY A 542 20.38 -5.21 -0.42
C GLY A 542 20.69 -6.34 -1.40
N VAL A 543 21.26 -7.46 -0.93
CA VAL A 543 21.62 -8.62 -1.75
C VAL A 543 20.99 -9.88 -1.15
N SER A 544 20.57 -10.83 -1.98
CA SER A 544 20.12 -12.15 -1.54
C SER A 544 20.72 -13.27 -2.39
N LEU A 545 21.07 -14.37 -1.73
CA LEU A 545 21.44 -15.62 -2.39
C LEU A 545 20.22 -16.53 -2.40
N ALA A 546 19.87 -17.05 -3.57
CA ALA A 546 18.72 -17.93 -3.73
C ALA A 546 19.15 -19.28 -4.29
N ALA A 547 18.60 -20.35 -3.72
CA ALA A 547 18.69 -21.70 -4.24
C ALA A 547 17.29 -22.18 -4.60
N ARG A 548 17.11 -22.61 -5.84
CA ARG A 548 15.81 -23.04 -6.36
C ARG A 548 15.89 -24.45 -6.91
N TRP A 549 14.85 -25.22 -6.62
CA TRP A 549 14.54 -26.49 -7.25
C TRP A 549 13.13 -26.41 -7.85
N ARG A 550 12.96 -26.96 -9.06
CA ARG A 550 11.67 -27.04 -9.75
C ARG A 550 11.50 -28.40 -10.41
N LYS A 551 10.29 -28.96 -10.34
CA LYS A 551 9.89 -30.17 -11.08
C LYS A 551 8.56 -29.96 -11.78
N ALA A 552 8.56 -30.19 -13.08
CA ALA A 552 7.40 -30.26 -13.96
C ALA A 552 7.47 -31.57 -14.80
N PRO A 553 6.43 -31.93 -15.58
CA PRO A 553 6.41 -33.18 -16.34
C PRO A 553 7.64 -33.39 -17.24
N LEU A 554 8.09 -32.32 -17.91
CA LEU A 554 9.23 -32.33 -18.83
C LEU A 554 10.37 -31.39 -18.38
N ALA A 555 10.45 -31.06 -17.09
CA ALA A 555 11.58 -30.30 -16.55
C ALA A 555 11.93 -30.72 -15.13
N GLU A 556 13.22 -30.87 -14.85
CA GLU A 556 13.77 -30.91 -13.51
C GLU A 556 15.00 -30.01 -13.43
N GLU A 557 14.86 -28.93 -12.67
CA GLU A 557 15.82 -27.84 -12.65
C GLU A 557 16.31 -27.56 -11.24
N VAL A 558 17.61 -27.27 -11.12
CA VAL A 558 18.24 -26.70 -9.94
C VAL A 558 19.02 -25.47 -10.34
N GLY A 559 19.00 -24.44 -9.51
CA GLY A 559 19.72 -23.21 -9.79
C GLY A 559 20.11 -22.43 -8.55
N LEU A 560 21.18 -21.64 -8.70
CA LEU A 560 21.64 -20.66 -7.74
C LEU A 560 21.61 -19.29 -8.40
N SER A 561 21.01 -18.32 -7.73
CA SER A 561 20.92 -16.94 -8.20
C SER A 561 21.38 -15.97 -7.12
N VAL A 562 21.95 -14.85 -7.55
CA VAL A 562 22.20 -13.67 -6.72
C VAL A 562 21.18 -12.61 -7.13
N PHE A 563 20.48 -12.06 -6.15
CA PHE A 563 19.52 -10.98 -6.34
C PHE A 563 20.05 -9.68 -5.72
N TRP A 564 19.85 -8.57 -6.42
CA TRP A 564 20.09 -7.21 -5.94
C TRP A 564 18.78 -6.46 -5.92
N TYR A 565 18.51 -5.78 -4.81
CA TYR A 565 17.38 -4.88 -4.67
C TYR A 565 17.85 -3.47 -4.99
N GLY A 566 17.13 -2.79 -5.89
CA GLY A 566 17.31 -1.38 -6.20
C GLY A 566 17.28 -0.54 -4.93
N ARG A 567 17.90 0.63 -4.96
CA ARG A 567 17.98 1.52 -3.79
C ARG A 567 16.88 2.54 -3.74
#